data_AF-A0A937F826-F1
#
_entry.id   AF-A0A937F826-F1
#
_cell.length_a   1.000
_cell.length_b   1.000
_cell.length_c   1.000
_cell.angle_alpha   90.00
_cell.angle_beta   90.00
_cell.angle_gamma   90.00
#
_symmetry.space_group_name_H-M   'P 1'
#
loop_
_entity.id
_entity.type
_entity.pdbx_description
1 polymer ?
#
loop_
_entity_poly.entity_id
_entity_poly.type
_entity_poly.pdbx_seq_one_letter_code
_entity_poly.pdbx_strand_id
1 'polypeptide(L)'
;MIDLAGLETIEFHDVRVGRIDYNEEPLGNIEIEIFQWNEEVNDYIIILLVFGELSRVMPQSISCKENDELKVYSFDYYVEDELFYGEFTFLHGIGGHSSTLELVCKSVIIEFK
;
A
#
# COMPACT_ATOMS: atom_id res chain seq x y z
N MET A 1 10.83 9.34 8.24
CA MET A 1 11.68 9.26 7.04
C MET A 1 10.83 8.70 5.92
N ILE A 2 10.89 9.28 4.73
CA ILE A 2 10.11 8.83 3.57
C ILE A 2 11.11 8.16 2.61
N ASP A 3 10.96 6.86 2.37
CA ASP A 3 11.80 6.11 1.43
C ASP A 3 11.23 6.17 0.00
N LEU A 4 11.45 7.29 -0.69
CA LEU A 4 10.99 7.47 -2.08
C LEU A 4 11.72 6.56 -3.07
N ALA A 5 13.02 6.34 -2.85
CA ALA A 5 13.83 5.52 -3.75
C ALA A 5 13.35 4.06 -3.74
N GLY A 6 12.97 3.54 -2.58
CA GLY A 6 12.35 2.22 -2.49
C GLY A 6 10.95 2.17 -3.12
N LEU A 7 10.14 3.23 -3.07
CA LEU A 7 8.81 3.24 -3.71
C LEU A 7 8.93 3.20 -5.24
N GLU A 8 9.91 3.89 -5.81
CA GLU A 8 10.14 3.97 -7.25
C GLU A 8 10.54 2.62 -7.88
N THR A 9 11.01 1.64 -7.09
CA THR A 9 11.38 0.32 -7.60
C THR A 9 10.23 -0.67 -7.63
N ILE A 10 9.08 -0.31 -7.06
CA ILE A 10 7.90 -1.18 -6.98
C ILE A 10 6.97 -0.88 -8.15
N GLU A 11 6.59 -1.93 -8.89
CA GLU A 11 5.54 -1.84 -9.88
C GLU A 11 4.20 -2.12 -9.19
N PHE A 12 3.26 -1.18 -9.24
CA PHE A 12 1.98 -1.27 -8.55
C PHE A 12 0.81 -1.74 -9.43
N HIS A 13 1.09 -2.16 -10.66
CA HIS A 13 0.04 -2.57 -11.60
C HIS A 13 -0.28 -4.07 -11.51
N ASP A 14 -1.55 -4.39 -11.25
CA ASP A 14 -2.07 -5.76 -11.12
C ASP A 14 -1.38 -6.59 -10.00
N VAL A 15 -0.90 -5.92 -8.95
CA VAL A 15 -0.19 -6.56 -7.83
C VAL A 15 -1.17 -7.09 -6.80
N ARG A 16 -1.00 -8.34 -6.39
CA ARG A 16 -1.86 -8.93 -5.36
C ARG A 16 -1.61 -8.29 -3.99
N VAL A 17 -2.68 -7.93 -3.30
CA VAL A 17 -2.66 -7.49 -1.89
C VAL A 17 -2.85 -8.70 -0.99
N GLY A 18 -1.99 -8.84 0.04
CA GLY A 18 -2.12 -9.85 1.08
C GLY A 18 -3.01 -9.42 2.22
N ARG A 19 -2.73 -8.23 2.75
CA ARG A 19 -3.49 -7.64 3.86
C ARG A 19 -3.39 -6.12 3.84
N ILE A 20 -4.39 -5.49 4.45
CA ILE A 20 -4.38 -4.06 4.76
C ILE A 20 -4.77 -3.97 6.23
N ASP A 21 -3.82 -3.55 7.08
CA ASP A 21 -4.01 -3.43 8.51
C ASP A 21 -3.89 -1.96 8.93
N TYR A 22 -4.81 -1.49 9.77
CA TYR A 22 -4.82 -0.14 10.31
C TYR A 22 -4.65 -0.20 11.83
N ASN A 23 -3.59 0.44 12.35
CA ASN A 23 -3.33 0.53 13.78
C ASN A 23 -3.51 1.98 14.25
N GLU A 24 -4.46 2.23 15.15
CA GLU A 24 -4.84 3.59 15.55
C GLU A 24 -3.87 4.27 16.54
N GLU A 25 -2.98 3.55 17.23
CA GLU A 25 -2.28 4.08 18.40
C GLU A 25 -0.74 3.99 18.34
N PRO A 26 0.00 4.99 18.87
CA PRO A 26 -0.42 6.33 19.28
C PRO A 26 -0.37 7.40 18.17
N LEU A 27 0.18 7.07 16.99
CA LEU A 27 0.37 8.01 15.86
C LEU A 27 -0.32 7.54 14.58
N GLY A 28 -1.08 6.44 14.63
CA GLY A 28 -1.71 5.84 13.45
C GLY A 28 -0.69 5.24 12.48
N ASN A 29 -0.88 3.99 12.05
CA ASN A 29 -0.21 3.48 10.87
C ASN A 29 -1.17 2.67 9.99
N ILE A 30 -0.82 2.56 8.72
CA ILE A 30 -1.43 1.62 7.80
C ILE A 30 -0.32 0.77 7.18
N GLU A 31 -0.51 -0.54 7.26
CA GLU A 31 0.37 -1.55 6.70
C GLU A 31 -0.32 -2.19 5.51
N ILE A 32 0.34 -2.20 4.35
CA ILE A 32 -0.14 -2.85 3.14
C ILE A 32 0.90 -3.86 2.71
N GLU A 33 0.53 -5.15 2.74
CA GLU A 33 1.37 -6.22 2.23
C GLU A 33 0.99 -6.53 0.78
N ILE A 34 1.99 -6.53 -0.11
CA ILE A 34 1.80 -6.84 -1.54
C ILE A 34 2.75 -7.96 -1.97
N PHE A 35 2.30 -8.76 -2.93
CA PHE A 35 3.09 -9.84 -3.54
C PHE A 35 3.51 -9.43 -4.95
N GLN A 36 4.77 -9.06 -5.11
CA GLN A 36 5.33 -8.70 -6.40
C GLN A 36 6.04 -9.91 -7.02
N TRP A 37 5.75 -10.21 -8.28
CA TRP A 37 6.45 -11.26 -9.00
C TRP A 37 7.88 -10.80 -9.32
N ASN A 38 8.87 -11.63 -9.03
CA ASN A 38 10.27 -11.38 -9.38
C ASN A 38 10.74 -12.43 -10.39
N GLU A 39 11.01 -11.97 -11.62
CA GLU A 39 11.43 -12.84 -12.73
C GLU A 39 12.82 -13.47 -12.51
N GLU A 40 13.72 -12.82 -11.78
CA GLU A 40 15.09 -13.32 -11.55
C GLU A 40 15.11 -14.57 -10.70
N VAL A 41 14.23 -14.64 -9.70
CA VAL A 41 14.10 -15.79 -8.78
C VAL A 41 12.90 -16.68 -9.11
N ASN A 42 12.06 -16.29 -10.07
CA ASN A 42 10.86 -17.01 -10.50
C ASN A 42 9.91 -17.32 -9.33
N ASP A 43 9.73 -16.34 -8.46
CA ASP A 43 8.86 -16.42 -7.28
C ASP A 43 8.33 -15.04 -6.89
N TYR A 44 7.39 -15.00 -5.95
CA TYR A 44 6.88 -13.77 -5.37
C TYR A 44 7.80 -13.28 -4.24
N ILE A 45 8.15 -12.00 -4.28
CA ILE A 45 8.68 -11.28 -3.13
C ILE A 45 7.53 -10.63 -2.36
N ILE A 46 7.64 -10.62 -1.04
CA ILE A 46 6.66 -9.99 -0.16
C ILE A 46 7.20 -8.62 0.20
N ILE A 47 6.40 -7.59 -0.08
CA ILE A 47 6.75 -6.20 0.24
C ILE A 47 5.73 -5.69 1.25
N LEU A 48 6.23 -5.19 2.38
CA LEU A 48 5.41 -4.52 3.38
C LEU A 48 5.63 -3.01 3.26
N LEU A 49 4.55 -2.29 2.95
CA LEU A 49 4.51 -0.84 2.93
C LEU A 49 3.91 -0.36 4.25
N VAL A 50 4.67 0.43 4.99
CA VAL A 50 4.24 0.98 6.28
C VAL A 50 4.17 2.50 6.18
N PHE A 51 2.96 3.04 6.26
CA PHE A 51 2.71 4.48 6.28
C PHE A 51 2.39 4.88 7.72
N GLY A 52 3.33 5.55 8.37
CA GLY A 52 3.26 5.90 9.79
C GLY A 52 3.08 7.39 10.04
N GLU A 53 2.61 7.74 11.24
CA GLU A 53 2.26 9.11 11.62
C GLU A 53 1.16 9.66 10.72
N LEU A 54 0.04 8.92 10.66
CA LEU A 54 -1.09 9.23 9.81
C LEU A 54 -1.77 10.54 10.24
N SER A 55 -1.82 11.49 9.32
CA SER A 55 -2.58 12.72 9.45
C SER A 55 -3.99 12.60 8.85
N ARG A 56 -4.16 11.73 7.84
CA ARG A 56 -5.45 11.42 7.21
C ARG A 56 -5.41 10.03 6.59
N VAL A 57 -6.55 9.31 6.63
CA VAL A 57 -6.78 8.08 5.87
C VAL A 57 -8.26 7.98 5.49
N MET A 58 -8.56 7.69 4.23
CA MET A 58 -9.93 7.57 3.72
C MET A 58 -10.04 6.52 2.61
N PRO A 59 -11.04 5.63 2.65
CA PRO A 59 -11.94 5.36 3.76
C PRO A 59 -11.22 4.61 4.89
N GLN A 60 -11.71 4.77 6.12
CA GLN A 60 -11.20 4.03 7.29
C GLN A 60 -11.62 2.54 7.30
N SER A 61 -12.34 2.07 6.28
CA SER A 61 -13.01 0.77 6.28
C SER A 61 -12.58 -0.16 5.15
N ILE A 62 -11.50 0.15 4.42
CA ILE A 62 -10.92 -0.83 3.50
C ILE A 62 -10.26 -1.92 4.34
N SER A 63 -10.73 -3.14 4.14
CA SER A 63 -10.15 -4.34 4.75
C SER A 63 -9.93 -5.36 3.66
N CYS A 64 -8.82 -6.07 3.77
CA CYS A 64 -8.43 -7.17 2.90
C CYS A 64 -7.92 -8.28 3.79
N LYS A 65 -8.46 -9.49 3.65
CA LYS A 65 -7.97 -10.68 4.35
C LYS A 65 -7.09 -11.50 3.43
N GLU A 66 -6.23 -12.30 4.05
CA GLU A 66 -5.48 -13.35 3.39
C GLU A 66 -6.49 -14.26 2.65
N ASN A 67 -6.45 -14.25 1.30
CA ASN A 67 -7.35 -14.91 0.32
C ASN A 67 -8.35 -14.03 -0.43
N ASP A 68 -8.44 -12.73 -0.17
CA ASP A 68 -9.21 -11.84 -1.04
C ASP A 68 -8.49 -11.66 -2.40
N GLU A 69 -9.25 -11.62 -3.50
CA GLU A 69 -8.72 -11.29 -4.84
C GLU A 69 -8.51 -9.77 -5.02
N LEU A 70 -8.04 -9.10 -3.97
CA LEU A 70 -7.75 -7.68 -4.01
C LEU A 70 -6.40 -7.46 -4.69
N LYS A 71 -6.37 -6.55 -5.65
CA LYS A 71 -5.16 -6.15 -6.34
C LYS A 71 -4.97 -4.65 -6.30
N VAL A 72 -3.73 -4.19 -6.21
CA VAL A 72 -3.37 -2.81 -6.53
C VAL A 72 -3.44 -2.66 -8.05
N TYR A 73 -4.20 -1.67 -8.50
CA TYR A 73 -4.29 -1.29 -9.91
C TYR A 73 -3.35 -0.12 -10.22
N SER A 74 -3.34 0.86 -9.34
CA SER A 74 -2.42 1.99 -9.38
C SER A 74 -2.11 2.47 -7.97
N PHE A 75 -0.94 3.10 -7.82
CA PHE A 75 -0.56 3.86 -6.65
C PHE A 75 0.06 5.17 -7.12
N ASP A 76 -0.61 6.27 -6.78
CA ASP A 76 -0.17 7.62 -7.10
C ASP A 76 0.27 8.30 -5.81
N TYR A 77 1.38 9.05 -5.84
CA TYR A 77 1.86 9.75 -4.67
C TYR A 77 2.63 11.03 -4.99
N TYR A 78 2.70 11.92 -4.00
CA TYR A 78 3.56 13.10 -4.04
C TYR A 78 3.96 13.52 -2.62
N VAL A 79 4.95 14.41 -2.53
CA VAL A 79 5.43 14.98 -1.27
C VAL A 79 5.28 16.49 -1.31
N GLU A 80 4.62 17.05 -0.29
CA GLU A 80 4.43 18.49 -0.11
C GLU A 80 4.58 18.81 1.38
N ASP A 81 5.35 19.86 1.72
CA ASP A 81 5.56 20.32 3.10
C ASP A 81 5.91 19.20 4.12
N GLU A 82 6.84 18.32 3.76
CA GLU A 82 7.28 17.15 4.56
C GLU A 82 6.21 16.07 4.79
N LEU A 83 5.04 16.21 4.18
CA LEU A 83 3.97 15.22 4.20
C LEU A 83 3.99 14.39 2.92
N PHE A 84 3.78 13.09 3.09
CA PHE A 84 3.56 12.15 2.01
C PHE A 84 2.07 12.01 1.78
N TYR A 85 1.65 12.15 0.52
CA TYR A 85 0.28 11.96 0.05
C TYR A 85 0.27 10.76 -0.87
N GLY A 86 -0.55 9.75 -0.56
CA GLY A 86 -0.68 8.52 -1.34
C GLY A 86 -2.13 8.20 -1.66
N GLU A 87 -2.37 7.71 -2.86
CA GLU A 87 -3.66 7.22 -3.33
C GLU A 87 -3.48 5.84 -3.95
N PHE A 88 -4.02 4.80 -3.29
CA PHE A 88 -4.12 3.47 -3.86
C PHE A 88 -5.48 3.31 -4.53
N THR A 89 -5.48 2.82 -5.77
CA THR A 89 -6.67 2.27 -6.40
C THR A 89 -6.58 0.75 -6.41
N PHE A 90 -7.58 0.10 -5.83
CA PHE A 90 -7.68 -1.35 -5.78
C PHE A 90 -8.77 -1.88 -6.71
N LEU A 91 -8.55 -3.07 -7.25
CA LEU A 91 -9.54 -3.86 -7.98
C LEU A 91 -9.91 -5.10 -7.18
N HIS A 92 -11.20 -5.37 -7.05
CA HIS A 92 -11.74 -6.54 -6.37
C HIS A 92 -12.13 -7.61 -7.40
N GLY A 93 -11.35 -8.68 -7.59
CA GLY A 93 -11.73 -9.87 -8.38
C GLY A 93 -12.34 -9.65 -9.79
N ILE A 94 -12.82 -10.73 -10.42
CA ILE A 94 -13.41 -10.64 -11.77
C ILE A 94 -14.81 -9.99 -11.71
N GLY A 95 -14.91 -8.77 -12.25
CA GLY A 95 -16.16 -8.01 -12.34
C GLY A 95 -16.53 -7.23 -11.08
N GLY A 96 -15.63 -7.13 -10.09
CA GLY A 96 -15.88 -6.32 -8.90
C GLY A 96 -15.59 -4.84 -9.11
N HIS A 97 -15.99 -4.06 -8.11
CA HIS A 97 -15.83 -2.62 -8.07
C HIS A 97 -14.37 -2.23 -7.80
N SER A 98 -14.03 -0.99 -8.11
CA SER A 98 -12.79 -0.37 -7.65
C SER A 98 -13.01 0.32 -6.31
N SER A 99 -12.01 0.30 -5.46
CA SER A 99 -11.97 1.04 -4.19
C SER A 99 -10.73 1.90 -4.13
N THR A 100 -10.82 3.10 -3.55
CA THR A 100 -9.68 4.02 -3.43
C THR A 100 -9.35 4.24 -1.97
N LEU A 101 -8.06 4.19 -1.63
CA LEU A 101 -7.52 4.54 -0.32
C LEU A 101 -6.59 5.74 -0.47
N GLU A 102 -7.04 6.88 0.07
CA GLU A 102 -6.24 8.10 0.23
C GLU A 102 -5.60 8.09 1.61
N LEU A 103 -4.31 8.42 1.70
CA LEU A 103 -3.59 8.58 2.96
C LEU A 103 -2.65 9.78 2.94
N VAL A 104 -2.46 10.38 4.12
CA VAL A 104 -1.47 11.44 4.37
C VAL A 104 -0.68 11.08 5.61
N CYS A 105 0.65 11.04 5.51
CA CYS A 105 1.52 10.55 6.58
C CYS A 105 2.88 11.28 6.61
N LYS A 106 3.68 11.08 7.67
CA LYS A 106 5.05 11.66 7.78
C LYS A 106 6.17 10.64 7.54
N SER A 107 5.83 9.36 7.46
CA SER A 107 6.81 8.31 7.28
C SER A 107 6.29 7.24 6.34
N VAL A 108 7.18 6.80 5.45
CA VAL A 108 6.95 5.66 4.56
C VAL A 108 8.16 4.76 4.69
N ILE A 109 7.92 3.52 5.12
CA ILE A 109 8.94 2.49 5.28
C ILE A 109 8.55 1.33 4.37
N ILE A 110 9.54 0.74 3.72
CA ILE A 110 9.39 -0.40 2.83
C ILE A 110 10.27 -1.53 3.35
N GLU A 111 9.66 -2.68 3.60
CA GLU A 111 10.36 -3.88 4.03
C GLU A 111 10.19 -4.98 2.99
N PHE A 112 11.31 -5.58 2.57
CA PHE A 112 11.34 -6.75 1.69
C PHE A 112 11.51 -8.00 2.57
N LYS A 113 10.59 -8.97 2.46
CA LYS A 113 10.64 -10.25 3.19
C LYS A 113 11.00 -11.41 2.27
#